data_AF-A0A161YDG8-F1
#
_entry.id   AF-A0A161YDG8-F1
#
_cell.length_a   1.000
_cell.length_b   1.000
_cell.length_c   1.000
_cell.angle_alpha   90.00
_cell.angle_beta   90.00
_cell.angle_gamma   90.00
#
_symmetry.space_group_name_H-M   'P 1'
#
loop_
_entity.id
_entity.type
_entity.pdbx_description
1 polymer ?
#
loop_
_entity_poly.entity_id
_entity_poly.type
_entity_poly.pdbx_seq_one_letter_code
_entity_poly.pdbx_strand_id
1 'polypeptide(L)'
;LTNRAFRSPTNTSFPRLKSRINIAVKRSSRTTIACIESASTSPLSRQPVTAAMAVNDLVSDKKLGAVLQTSGYAQDQALKLLQLLSDIARAEEASVTAEQLQATLSKEQKLLLTNISHLRGLHRSANFDARDTKAQTAEARHEVDRLHLQLQNLYYEQRHLEGEIEACESYDHTYQKLPLIPVDEFVALHPEHANDDENAMMIARIGHERAEREALEQQRLELVGRKQKLIADNKKRKDDLANLDKDLEKFIDVCPPFRCSVCDIGADPVGTGCETHPRTLREGCLSYAGAQCSDLLLLETQLACLACRL
;
A
#
# COMPACT_ATOMS: atom_id res chain seq x y z
N LEU A 1 31.15 -5.59 4.81
CA LEU A 1 31.01 -4.58 5.90
C LEU A 1 29.56 -4.10 5.88
N THR A 2 28.98 -4.05 7.07
CA THR A 2 27.64 -3.52 7.44
C THR A 2 26.41 -4.27 6.95
N ASN A 3 26.04 -5.27 7.75
CA ASN A 3 24.66 -5.56 8.15
C ASN A 3 23.85 -4.27 8.29
N ARG A 4 22.75 -4.14 7.52
CA ARG A 4 21.69 -3.17 7.82
C ARG A 4 20.41 -3.97 8.10
N ALA A 5 20.18 -4.18 9.38
CA ALA A 5 18.98 -4.80 9.94
C ALA A 5 17.73 -4.05 9.45
N PHE A 6 16.87 -4.75 8.71
CA PHE A 6 15.52 -4.27 8.41
C PHE A 6 14.68 -4.48 9.68
N ARG A 7 14.44 -3.38 10.39
CA ARG A 7 13.47 -3.33 11.49
C ARG A 7 12.07 -3.55 10.90
N SER A 8 11.39 -4.58 11.39
CA SER A 8 9.95 -4.76 11.20
C SER A 8 9.18 -3.58 11.85
N PRO A 9 8.12 -3.06 11.21
CA PRO A 9 7.20 -2.18 11.90
C PRO A 9 6.39 -3.02 12.88
N THR A 10 6.64 -2.79 14.16
CA THR A 10 5.82 -3.30 15.25
C THR A 10 4.41 -2.72 15.17
N ASN A 11 3.42 -3.62 15.06
CA ASN A 11 2.22 -3.64 15.88
C ASN A 11 1.46 -2.30 16.05
N THR A 12 0.52 -2.03 15.16
CA THR A 12 -0.56 -1.07 15.40
C THR A 12 -1.93 -1.75 15.31
N SER A 13 -2.49 -1.98 16.50
CA SER A 13 -3.91 -1.85 16.84
C SER A 13 -4.95 -2.71 16.09
N PHE A 14 -5.16 -3.96 16.52
CA PHE A 14 -6.48 -4.62 16.41
C PHE A 14 -6.91 -5.49 17.63
N PRO A 15 -6.78 -5.05 18.91
CA PRO A 15 -7.30 -5.83 20.04
C PRO A 15 -8.79 -5.56 20.37
N ARG A 16 -9.47 -4.60 19.72
CA ARG A 16 -10.84 -4.18 20.08
C ARG A 16 -11.97 -4.97 19.41
N LEU A 17 -11.74 -5.68 18.31
CA LEU A 17 -12.81 -6.46 17.65
C LEU A 17 -12.93 -7.90 18.20
N LYS A 18 -11.81 -8.59 18.41
CA LYS A 18 -11.81 -9.98 18.96
C LYS A 18 -12.38 -10.03 20.39
N SER A 19 -12.16 -8.99 21.19
CA SER A 19 -12.73 -8.88 22.55
C SER A 19 -14.24 -8.63 22.53
N ARG A 20 -14.75 -7.81 21.60
CA ARG A 20 -16.18 -7.53 21.47
C ARG A 20 -17.00 -8.74 21.01
N ILE A 21 -16.48 -9.54 20.09
CA ILE A 21 -17.17 -10.76 19.60
C ILE A 21 -17.25 -11.81 20.72
N ASN A 22 -16.15 -12.04 21.45
CA ASN A 22 -16.15 -12.98 22.57
C ASN A 22 -17.05 -12.55 23.75
N ILE A 23 -17.17 -11.25 24.01
CA ILE A 23 -18.10 -10.73 25.05
C ILE A 23 -19.56 -10.87 24.60
N ALA A 24 -19.87 -10.68 23.32
CA ALA A 24 -21.22 -10.82 22.78
C ALA A 24 -21.71 -12.28 22.82
N VAL A 25 -20.87 -13.25 22.42
CA VAL A 25 -21.20 -14.68 22.49
C VAL A 25 -21.39 -15.13 23.95
N LYS A 26 -20.54 -14.67 24.87
CA LYS A 26 -20.61 -15.03 26.30
C LYS A 26 -21.80 -14.39 27.03
N ARG A 27 -22.28 -13.22 26.57
CA ARG A 27 -23.53 -12.60 27.04
C ARG A 27 -24.74 -13.37 26.51
N SER A 28 -24.76 -13.77 25.24
CA SER A 28 -25.86 -14.56 24.67
C SER A 28 -26.07 -15.87 25.42
N SER A 29 -24.99 -16.59 25.77
CA SER A 29 -25.10 -17.86 26.52
C SER A 29 -25.57 -17.66 27.96
N ARG A 30 -25.18 -16.55 28.63
CA ARG A 30 -25.62 -16.24 30.01
C ARG A 30 -27.09 -15.80 30.07
N THR A 31 -27.57 -15.06 29.08
CA THR A 31 -28.97 -14.62 29.03
C THR A 31 -29.92 -15.80 28.80
N THR A 32 -29.55 -16.78 27.97
CA THR A 32 -30.33 -18.01 27.80
C THR A 32 -30.36 -18.90 29.05
N ILE A 33 -29.30 -18.92 29.86
CA ILE A 33 -29.28 -19.69 31.11
C ILE A 33 -30.12 -18.99 32.21
N ALA A 34 -30.07 -17.66 32.29
CA ALA A 34 -30.86 -16.89 33.26
C ALA A 34 -32.39 -16.92 32.98
N CYS A 35 -32.79 -17.04 31.71
CA CYS A 35 -34.21 -17.24 31.35
C CYS A 35 -34.74 -18.63 31.73
N ILE A 36 -33.87 -19.64 31.83
CA ILE A 36 -34.26 -21.01 32.25
C ILE A 36 -34.38 -21.09 33.79
N GLU A 37 -33.49 -20.42 34.53
CA GLU A 37 -33.54 -20.40 36.00
C GLU A 37 -34.73 -19.60 36.55
N SER A 38 -35.11 -18.48 35.92
CA SER A 38 -36.25 -17.66 36.35
C SER A 38 -37.63 -18.29 36.08
N ALA A 39 -37.73 -19.31 35.23
CA ALA A 39 -38.98 -20.05 34.99
C ALA A 39 -39.29 -21.09 36.09
N SER A 40 -38.35 -21.35 37.01
CA SER A 40 -38.48 -22.42 38.03
C SER A 40 -38.96 -21.96 39.42
N THR A 41 -39.20 -20.67 39.61
CA THR A 41 -39.66 -20.11 40.89
C THR A 41 -40.95 -19.32 40.72
N SER A 42 -42.05 -20.06 40.52
CA SER A 42 -43.41 -19.52 40.69
C SER A 42 -44.26 -20.56 41.44
N PRO A 43 -45.03 -20.17 42.47
CA PRO A 43 -45.88 -21.10 43.20
C PRO A 43 -47.06 -21.52 42.32
N LEU A 44 -47.05 -22.78 41.88
CA LEU A 44 -48.11 -23.40 41.10
C LEU A 44 -49.41 -23.51 41.93
N SER A 45 -50.34 -22.60 41.65
CA SER A 45 -51.76 -22.86 41.78
C SER A 45 -52.14 -24.02 40.83
N ARG A 46 -52.75 -25.06 41.39
CA ARG A 46 -53.17 -26.28 40.68
C ARG A 46 -54.21 -25.97 39.60
N GLN A 47 -53.83 -26.12 38.34
CA GLN A 47 -54.74 -26.53 37.26
C GLN A 47 -54.10 -27.72 36.52
N PRO A 48 -54.49 -28.98 36.79
CA PRO A 48 -53.61 -30.12 36.45
C PRO A 48 -53.78 -30.74 35.05
N VAL A 49 -54.72 -30.32 34.19
CA VAL A 49 -55.13 -31.22 33.07
C VAL A 49 -55.08 -30.59 31.67
N THR A 50 -55.15 -29.27 31.51
CA THR A 50 -55.20 -28.63 30.17
C THR A 50 -53.83 -28.22 29.61
N ALA A 51 -52.84 -27.94 30.46
CA ALA A 51 -51.52 -27.50 30.01
C ALA A 51 -50.66 -28.65 29.43
N ALA A 52 -50.85 -29.88 29.90
CA ALA A 52 -50.05 -31.04 29.46
C ALA A 52 -50.35 -31.47 28.01
N MET A 53 -51.59 -31.35 27.56
CA MET A 53 -51.97 -31.67 26.18
C MET A 53 -51.39 -30.65 25.18
N ALA A 54 -51.32 -29.36 25.55
CA ALA A 54 -50.77 -28.32 24.68
C ALA A 54 -49.25 -28.44 24.43
N VAL A 55 -48.49 -29.04 25.36
CA VAL A 55 -47.03 -29.21 25.20
C VAL A 55 -46.70 -30.34 24.22
N ASN A 56 -47.53 -31.39 24.15
CA ASN A 56 -47.30 -32.51 23.24
C ASN A 56 -47.45 -32.13 21.75
N ASP A 57 -48.27 -31.13 21.44
CA ASP A 57 -48.47 -30.65 20.07
C ASP A 57 -47.35 -29.71 19.57
N LEU A 58 -46.55 -29.15 20.50
CA LEU A 58 -45.47 -28.22 20.18
C LEU A 58 -44.12 -28.91 19.91
N VAL A 59 -43.97 -30.17 20.32
CA VAL A 59 -42.70 -30.89 20.24
C VAL A 59 -42.64 -31.76 18.99
N SER A 60 -41.94 -31.27 17.96
CA SER A 60 -41.75 -31.98 16.69
C SER A 60 -40.67 -33.07 16.73
N ASP A 61 -39.74 -33.02 17.71
CA ASP A 61 -38.66 -34.00 17.82
C ASP A 61 -39.18 -35.31 18.41
N LYS A 62 -39.04 -36.40 17.64
CA LYS A 62 -39.46 -37.75 18.00
C LYS A 62 -38.82 -38.25 19.29
N LYS A 63 -37.54 -37.91 19.55
CA LYS A 63 -36.85 -38.33 20.79
C LYS A 63 -37.43 -37.62 22.00
N LEU A 64 -37.68 -36.32 21.86
CA LEU A 64 -38.25 -35.50 22.93
C LEU A 64 -39.72 -35.86 23.20
N GLY A 65 -40.47 -36.21 22.15
CA GLY A 65 -41.81 -36.77 22.25
C GLY A 65 -41.85 -38.07 23.05
N ALA A 66 -40.91 -38.99 22.82
CA ALA A 66 -40.82 -40.24 23.59
C ALA A 66 -40.52 -40.00 25.08
N VAL A 67 -39.68 -39.00 25.40
CA VAL A 67 -39.42 -38.57 26.78
C VAL A 67 -40.68 -38.01 27.43
N LEU A 68 -41.38 -37.10 26.74
CA LEU A 68 -42.62 -36.50 27.23
C LEU A 68 -43.70 -37.54 27.50
N GLN A 69 -43.93 -38.46 26.54
CA GLN A 69 -44.88 -39.55 26.72
C GLN A 69 -44.53 -40.45 27.90
N THR A 70 -43.27 -40.90 28.00
CA THR A 70 -42.84 -41.75 29.13
C THR A 70 -42.94 -41.00 30.46
N SER A 71 -42.72 -39.68 30.48
CA SER A 71 -42.85 -38.86 31.68
C SER A 71 -44.31 -38.70 32.11
N GLY A 72 -45.23 -38.54 31.14
CA GLY A 72 -46.67 -38.52 31.39
C GLY A 72 -47.15 -39.86 31.93
N TYR A 73 -46.74 -40.98 31.32
CA TYR A 73 -47.06 -42.31 31.83
C TYR A 73 -46.53 -42.55 33.25
N ALA A 74 -45.32 -42.10 33.56
CA ALA A 74 -44.77 -42.19 34.92
C ALA A 74 -45.57 -41.35 35.93
N GLN A 75 -45.99 -40.14 35.54
CA GLN A 75 -46.81 -39.26 36.37
C GLN A 75 -48.19 -39.84 36.64
N ASP A 76 -48.88 -40.34 35.60
CA ASP A 76 -50.20 -40.97 35.72
C ASP A 76 -50.14 -42.20 36.63
N GLN A 77 -49.09 -43.02 36.50
CA GLN A 77 -48.84 -44.19 37.33
C GLN A 77 -48.56 -43.82 38.79
N ALA A 78 -47.79 -42.75 39.03
CA ALA A 78 -47.54 -42.25 40.38
C ALA A 78 -48.82 -41.71 41.04
N LEU A 79 -49.66 -41.00 40.28
CA LEU A 79 -50.96 -40.51 40.76
C LEU A 79 -51.91 -41.66 41.11
N LYS A 80 -51.99 -42.69 40.26
CA LYS A 80 -52.78 -43.91 40.54
C LYS A 80 -52.30 -44.61 41.79
N LEU A 81 -50.98 -44.73 41.98
CA LEU A 81 -50.40 -45.37 43.16
C LEU A 81 -50.71 -44.59 44.45
N LEU A 82 -50.68 -43.26 44.40
CA LEU A 82 -51.10 -42.40 45.52
C LEU A 82 -52.59 -42.54 45.85
N GLN A 83 -53.46 -42.67 44.83
CA GLN A 83 -54.88 -42.94 45.03
C GLN A 83 -55.11 -44.29 45.72
N LEU A 84 -54.49 -45.37 45.22
CA LEU A 84 -54.57 -46.70 45.83
C LEU A 84 -54.09 -46.69 47.28
N LEU A 85 -52.99 -45.99 47.59
CA LEU A 85 -52.52 -45.83 48.97
C LEU A 85 -53.53 -45.09 49.85
N SER A 86 -54.20 -44.06 49.32
CA SER A 86 -55.23 -43.33 50.06
C SER A 86 -56.50 -44.14 50.29
N ASP A 87 -56.86 -45.01 49.35
CA ASP A 87 -58.02 -45.90 49.46
C ASP A 87 -57.75 -47.02 50.47
N ILE A 88 -56.53 -47.58 50.47
CA ILE A 88 -56.09 -48.57 51.48
C ILE A 88 -56.13 -47.97 52.89
N ALA A 89 -55.64 -46.74 53.06
CA ALA A 89 -55.70 -46.04 54.35
C ALA A 89 -57.13 -45.77 54.84
N ARG A 90 -58.13 -45.78 53.94
CA ARG A 90 -59.56 -45.64 54.28
C ARG A 90 -60.27 -46.96 54.52
N ALA A 91 -59.72 -48.07 54.04
CA ALA A 91 -60.37 -49.38 53.98
C ALA A 91 -59.97 -50.34 55.11
N GLU A 92 -59.37 -49.85 56.20
CA GLU A 92 -58.86 -50.65 57.33
C GLU A 92 -59.88 -51.59 58.02
N GLU A 93 -61.18 -51.60 57.65
CA GLU A 93 -62.22 -52.44 58.27
C GLU A 93 -62.73 -53.66 57.46
N ALA A 94 -62.17 -54.02 56.30
CA ALA A 94 -62.63 -55.22 55.53
C ALA A 94 -61.49 -56.12 55.01
N SER A 95 -61.39 -57.34 55.55
CA SER A 95 -60.24 -58.25 55.39
C SER A 95 -60.10 -58.94 54.02
N VAL A 96 -61.17 -59.06 53.22
CA VAL A 96 -61.13 -59.77 51.92
C VAL A 96 -60.70 -58.86 50.76
N THR A 97 -60.91 -57.55 50.87
CA THR A 97 -60.49 -56.54 49.88
C THR A 97 -59.01 -56.19 49.95
N ALA A 98 -58.35 -56.47 51.08
CA ALA A 98 -56.97 -56.07 51.36
C ALA A 98 -55.93 -56.78 50.46
N GLU A 99 -56.05 -58.10 50.26
CA GLU A 99 -55.09 -58.86 49.43
C GLU A 99 -55.13 -58.46 47.95
N GLN A 100 -56.33 -58.21 47.40
CA GLN A 100 -56.49 -57.76 46.01
C GLN A 100 -55.93 -56.33 45.83
N LEU A 101 -56.19 -55.44 46.78
CA LEU A 101 -55.62 -54.09 46.78
C LEU A 101 -54.09 -54.11 46.85
N GLN A 102 -53.51 -54.98 47.69
CA GLN A 102 -52.06 -55.13 47.82
C GLN A 102 -51.40 -55.69 46.55
N ALA A 103 -52.06 -56.64 45.87
CA ALA A 103 -51.62 -57.13 44.57
C ALA A 103 -51.62 -56.03 43.49
N THR A 104 -52.68 -55.20 43.43
CA THR A 104 -52.74 -54.06 42.48
C THR A 104 -51.69 -52.99 42.76
N LEU A 105 -51.42 -52.67 44.03
CA LEU A 105 -50.36 -51.74 44.43
C LEU A 105 -49.00 -52.24 43.93
N SER A 106 -48.68 -53.51 44.15
CA SER A 106 -47.40 -54.09 43.70
C SER A 106 -47.23 -54.05 42.18
N LYS A 107 -48.33 -54.13 41.42
CA LYS A 107 -48.34 -54.05 39.96
C LYS A 107 -48.05 -52.63 39.48
N GLU A 108 -48.79 -51.63 39.99
CA GLU A 108 -48.55 -50.23 39.63
C GLU A 108 -47.15 -49.75 40.07
N GLN A 109 -46.64 -50.26 41.20
CA GLN A 109 -45.27 -49.98 41.64
C GLN A 109 -44.21 -50.47 40.62
N LYS A 110 -44.39 -51.68 40.08
CA LYS A 110 -43.51 -52.24 39.05
C LYS A 110 -43.59 -51.44 37.75
N LEU A 111 -44.78 -51.00 37.35
CA LEU A 111 -44.99 -50.17 36.16
C LEU A 111 -44.31 -48.81 36.32
N LEU A 112 -44.46 -48.15 37.47
CA LEU A 112 -43.77 -46.89 37.77
C LEU A 112 -42.24 -47.04 37.71
N LEU A 113 -41.68 -48.07 38.36
CA LEU A 113 -40.23 -48.33 38.33
C LEU A 113 -39.71 -48.58 36.90
N THR A 114 -40.51 -49.23 36.07
CA THR A 114 -40.18 -49.48 34.66
C THR A 114 -40.18 -48.18 33.85
N ASN A 115 -41.17 -47.30 34.03
CA ASN A 115 -41.19 -46.00 33.36
C ASN A 115 -40.03 -45.11 33.82
N ILE A 116 -39.70 -45.13 35.11
CA ILE A 116 -38.54 -44.39 35.65
C ILE A 116 -37.22 -44.91 35.08
N SER A 117 -37.05 -46.23 34.92
CA SER A 117 -35.83 -46.77 34.32
C SER A 117 -35.69 -46.37 32.84
N HIS A 118 -36.80 -46.36 32.10
CA HIS A 118 -36.84 -45.87 30.72
C HIS A 118 -36.49 -44.39 30.62
N LEU A 119 -37.06 -43.53 31.48
CA LEU A 119 -36.73 -42.10 31.56
C LEU A 119 -35.25 -41.86 31.85
N ARG A 120 -34.64 -42.64 32.76
CA ARG A 120 -33.20 -42.54 33.05
C ARG A 120 -32.36 -42.94 31.85
N GLY A 121 -32.80 -43.92 31.07
CA GLY A 121 -32.18 -44.31 29.80
C GLY A 121 -32.22 -43.19 28.77
N LEU A 122 -33.40 -42.62 28.53
CA LEU A 122 -33.59 -41.51 27.60
C LEU A 122 -32.80 -40.26 28.01
N HIS A 123 -32.76 -39.95 29.31
CA HIS A 123 -31.95 -38.84 29.84
C HIS A 123 -30.46 -39.04 29.57
N ARG A 124 -29.93 -40.26 29.75
CA ARG A 124 -28.52 -40.57 29.42
C ARG A 124 -28.27 -40.40 27.93
N SER A 125 -29.16 -40.93 27.07
CA SER A 125 -29.06 -40.80 25.62
C SER A 125 -29.01 -39.33 25.19
N ALA A 126 -29.90 -38.49 25.70
CA ALA A 126 -29.92 -37.06 25.40
C ALA A 126 -28.64 -36.35 25.82
N ASN A 127 -28.05 -36.74 26.97
CA ASN A 127 -26.77 -36.20 27.41
C ASN A 127 -25.60 -36.62 26.50
N PHE A 128 -25.62 -37.84 25.96
CA PHE A 128 -24.62 -38.29 24.98
C PHE A 128 -24.78 -37.52 23.66
N ASP A 129 -25.99 -37.44 23.12
CA ASP A 129 -26.28 -36.67 21.89
C ASP A 129 -25.84 -35.20 22.03
N ALA A 130 -26.10 -34.57 23.18
CA ALA A 130 -25.68 -33.21 23.47
C ALA A 130 -24.15 -33.04 23.59
N ARG A 131 -23.41 -34.09 23.96
CA ARG A 131 -21.94 -34.07 23.98
C ARG A 131 -21.37 -34.29 22.59
N ASP A 132 -21.95 -35.20 21.83
CA ASP A 132 -21.52 -35.51 20.46
C ASP A 132 -21.72 -34.31 19.54
N THR A 133 -22.88 -33.65 19.62
CA THR A 133 -23.13 -32.39 18.88
C THR A 133 -22.16 -31.27 19.27
N LYS A 134 -21.80 -31.14 20.55
CA LYS A 134 -20.76 -30.20 21.00
C LYS A 134 -19.38 -30.54 20.44
N ALA A 135 -19.02 -31.81 20.39
CA ALA A 135 -17.75 -32.26 19.82
C ALA A 135 -17.69 -31.97 18.31
N GLN A 136 -18.74 -32.36 17.56
CA GLN A 136 -18.85 -32.12 16.13
C GLN A 136 -18.80 -30.62 15.77
N THR A 137 -19.52 -29.79 16.53
CA THR A 137 -19.50 -28.33 16.30
C THR A 137 -18.15 -27.71 16.66
N ALA A 138 -17.46 -28.22 17.67
CA ALA A 138 -16.10 -27.78 18.00
C ALA A 138 -15.10 -28.15 16.89
N GLU A 139 -15.18 -29.37 16.36
CA GLU A 139 -14.34 -29.83 15.24
C GLU A 139 -14.57 -29.00 13.98
N ALA A 140 -15.83 -28.80 13.58
CA ALA A 140 -16.17 -27.95 12.44
C ALA A 140 -15.66 -26.51 12.64
N ARG A 141 -15.74 -25.98 13.87
CA ARG A 141 -15.19 -24.66 14.21
C ARG A 141 -13.67 -24.62 14.07
N HIS A 142 -12.96 -25.65 14.54
CA HIS A 142 -11.51 -25.73 14.39
C HIS A 142 -11.08 -25.78 12.92
N GLU A 143 -11.83 -26.49 12.08
CA GLU A 143 -11.56 -26.54 10.65
C GLU A 143 -11.76 -25.17 9.98
N VAL A 144 -12.82 -24.45 10.34
CA VAL A 144 -13.02 -23.06 9.88
C VAL A 144 -11.87 -22.15 10.31
N ASP A 145 -11.41 -22.27 11.56
CA ASP A 145 -10.29 -21.47 12.07
C ASP A 145 -8.98 -21.79 11.29
N ARG A 146 -8.76 -23.06 10.93
CA ARG A 146 -7.62 -23.50 10.11
C ARG A 146 -7.66 -22.89 8.71
N LEU A 147 -8.79 -23.00 8.02
CA LEU A 147 -8.99 -22.43 6.69
C LEU A 147 -8.87 -20.91 6.71
N HIS A 148 -9.36 -20.25 7.76
CA HIS A 148 -9.24 -18.80 7.90
C HIS A 148 -7.77 -18.36 8.01
N LEU A 149 -6.93 -19.12 8.69
CA LEU A 149 -5.49 -18.85 8.78
C LEU A 149 -4.79 -19.05 7.41
N GLN A 150 -5.16 -20.10 6.66
CA GLN A 150 -4.65 -20.29 5.30
C GLN A 150 -5.05 -19.14 4.37
N LEU A 151 -6.30 -18.68 4.45
CA LEU A 151 -6.77 -17.53 3.69
C LEU A 151 -6.00 -16.26 4.05
N GLN A 152 -5.68 -16.03 5.33
CA GLN A 152 -4.85 -14.89 5.73
C GLN A 152 -3.46 -14.97 5.10
N ASN A 153 -2.82 -16.13 5.08
CA ASN A 153 -1.52 -16.31 4.44
C ASN A 153 -1.56 -15.94 2.95
N LEU A 154 -2.61 -16.37 2.23
CA LEU A 154 -2.79 -16.02 0.82
C LEU A 154 -2.99 -14.51 0.62
N TYR A 155 -3.75 -13.84 1.50
CA TYR A 155 -3.88 -12.38 1.43
C TYR A 155 -2.57 -11.64 1.68
N TYR A 156 -1.68 -12.18 2.53
CA TYR A 156 -0.35 -11.61 2.72
C TYR A 156 0.50 -11.78 1.46
N GLU A 157 0.49 -12.97 0.86
CA GLU A 157 1.21 -13.26 -0.38
C GLU A 157 0.71 -12.37 -1.53
N GLN A 158 -0.61 -12.25 -1.71
CA GLN A 158 -1.20 -11.37 -2.71
C GLN A 158 -0.71 -9.93 -2.55
N ARG A 159 -0.83 -9.34 -1.35
CA ARG A 159 -0.38 -7.96 -1.12
C ARG A 159 1.12 -7.77 -1.31
N HIS A 160 1.90 -8.80 -0.99
CA HIS A 160 3.33 -8.77 -1.20
C HIS A 160 3.66 -8.70 -2.70
N LEU A 161 3.04 -9.57 -3.50
CA LEU A 161 3.21 -9.58 -4.96
C LEU A 161 2.68 -8.30 -5.61
N GLU A 162 1.53 -7.79 -5.18
CA GLU A 162 1.00 -6.50 -5.64
C GLU A 162 2.00 -5.36 -5.38
N GLY A 163 2.62 -5.32 -4.20
CA GLY A 163 3.65 -4.34 -3.88
C GLY A 163 4.94 -4.50 -4.70
N GLU A 164 5.33 -5.73 -5.04
CA GLU A 164 6.47 -5.99 -5.94
C GLU A 164 6.16 -5.55 -7.38
N ILE A 165 4.94 -5.82 -7.88
CA ILE A 165 4.48 -5.37 -9.19
C ILE A 165 4.48 -3.84 -9.24
N GLU A 166 3.89 -3.16 -8.26
CA GLU A 166 3.87 -1.70 -8.20
C GLU A 166 5.29 -1.11 -8.16
N ALA A 167 6.22 -1.76 -7.45
CA ALA A 167 7.63 -1.35 -7.43
C ALA A 167 8.31 -1.53 -8.81
N CYS A 168 7.96 -2.59 -9.55
CA CYS A 168 8.45 -2.80 -10.90
C CYS A 168 7.82 -1.81 -11.90
N GLU A 169 6.53 -1.52 -11.79
CA GLU A 169 5.80 -0.60 -12.67
C GLU A 169 6.18 0.86 -12.44
N SER A 170 6.45 1.24 -11.19
CA SER A 170 6.91 2.59 -10.84
C SER A 170 8.40 2.82 -11.09
N TYR A 171 9.11 1.86 -11.68
CA TYR A 171 10.50 2.01 -12.02
C TYR A 171 10.68 3.14 -13.05
N ASP A 172 11.33 4.22 -12.62
CA ASP A 172 11.58 5.40 -13.44
C ASP A 172 12.63 5.12 -14.50
N HIS A 173 12.18 4.95 -15.75
CA HIS A 173 13.06 4.69 -16.88
C HIS A 173 13.76 5.97 -17.36
N THR A 174 15.09 6.02 -17.23
CA THR A 174 15.90 7.19 -17.59
C THR A 174 15.69 7.68 -19.02
N TYR A 175 15.40 6.79 -19.97
CA TYR A 175 15.21 7.15 -21.38
C TYR A 175 13.95 7.99 -21.62
N GLN A 176 12.92 7.91 -20.74
CA GLN A 176 11.70 8.71 -20.87
C GLN A 176 11.94 10.20 -20.59
N LYS A 177 13.04 10.53 -19.89
CA LYS A 177 13.46 11.91 -19.61
C LYS A 177 14.27 12.53 -20.75
N LEU A 178 14.67 11.73 -21.74
CA LEU A 178 15.49 12.20 -22.85
C LEU A 178 14.60 12.98 -23.84
N PRO A 179 14.93 14.23 -24.21
CA PRO A 179 14.20 14.96 -25.25
C PRO A 179 14.52 14.33 -26.60
N LEU A 180 13.65 13.41 -27.04
CA LEU A 180 13.71 12.73 -28.33
C LEU A 180 12.88 13.48 -29.37
N ILE A 181 13.34 13.51 -30.62
CA ILE A 181 12.53 13.94 -31.77
C ILE A 181 11.21 13.13 -31.83
N PRO A 182 10.04 13.74 -32.08
CA PRO A 182 8.76 13.05 -32.16
C PRO A 182 8.75 11.98 -33.26
N VAL A 183 7.88 10.97 -33.11
CA VAL A 183 7.84 9.78 -34.00
C VAL A 183 7.66 10.17 -35.46
N ASP A 184 6.74 11.09 -35.75
CA ASP A 184 6.41 11.50 -37.12
C ASP A 184 7.62 12.12 -37.84
N GLU A 185 8.40 12.95 -37.13
CA GLU A 185 9.62 13.57 -37.66
C GLU A 185 10.74 12.54 -37.83
N PHE A 186 10.86 11.59 -36.89
CA PHE A 186 11.84 10.52 -36.99
C PHE A 186 11.57 9.60 -38.19
N VAL A 187 10.33 9.18 -38.42
CA VAL A 187 9.96 8.33 -39.55
C VAL A 187 10.14 9.06 -40.88
N ALA A 188 9.94 10.38 -40.92
CA ALA A 188 10.21 11.19 -42.11
C ALA A 188 11.71 11.22 -42.47
N LEU A 189 12.59 11.27 -41.46
CA LEU A 189 14.05 11.24 -41.64
C LEU A 189 14.59 9.82 -41.91
N HIS A 190 13.99 8.82 -41.26
CA HIS A 190 14.36 7.42 -41.32
C HIS A 190 13.18 6.54 -41.73
N PRO A 191 12.80 6.54 -43.02
CA PRO A 191 11.67 5.76 -43.52
C PRO A 191 11.88 4.25 -43.39
N GLU A 192 13.13 3.79 -43.24
CA GLU A 192 13.49 2.40 -43.00
C GLU A 192 12.89 1.83 -41.70
N HIS A 193 12.63 2.67 -40.70
CA HIS A 193 12.09 2.27 -39.40
C HIS A 193 10.57 2.43 -39.29
N ALA A 194 9.87 2.76 -40.39
CA ALA A 194 8.43 3.02 -40.39
C ALA A 194 7.57 1.80 -40.03
N ASN A 195 8.07 0.59 -40.33
CA ASN A 195 7.36 -0.67 -40.11
C ASN A 195 7.91 -1.47 -38.91
N ASP A 196 8.83 -0.89 -38.15
CA ASP A 196 9.43 -1.56 -36.99
C ASP A 196 8.48 -1.60 -35.80
N ASP A 197 8.67 -2.60 -34.93
CA ASP A 197 7.99 -2.68 -33.64
C ASP A 197 8.29 -1.46 -32.76
N GLU A 198 7.35 -1.06 -31.89
CA GLU A 198 7.47 0.17 -31.08
C GLU A 198 8.77 0.22 -30.28
N ASN A 199 9.19 -0.92 -29.70
CA ASN A 199 10.43 -1.01 -28.95
C ASN A 199 11.67 -0.91 -29.86
N ALA A 200 11.64 -1.55 -31.02
CA ALA A 200 12.72 -1.46 -32.01
C ALA A 200 12.88 -0.03 -32.54
N MET A 201 11.76 0.64 -32.84
CA MET A 201 11.72 2.04 -33.23
C MET A 201 12.26 2.95 -32.11
N MET A 202 11.91 2.69 -30.85
CA MET A 202 12.42 3.46 -29.71
C MET A 202 13.94 3.33 -29.54
N ILE A 203 14.49 2.12 -29.72
CA ILE A 203 15.93 1.89 -29.69
C ILE A 203 16.63 2.64 -30.83
N ALA A 204 16.07 2.60 -32.04
CA ALA A 204 16.60 3.32 -33.19
C ALA A 204 16.60 4.85 -32.96
N ARG A 205 15.50 5.39 -32.41
CA ARG A 205 15.39 6.81 -32.04
C ARG A 205 16.44 7.23 -31.02
N ILE A 206 16.64 6.45 -29.95
CA ILE A 206 17.69 6.73 -28.96
C ILE A 206 19.09 6.66 -29.60
N GLY A 207 19.31 5.71 -30.51
CA GLY A 207 20.55 5.58 -31.27
C GLY A 207 20.85 6.81 -32.13
N HIS A 208 19.84 7.35 -32.80
CA HIS A 208 19.93 8.57 -33.60
C HIS A 208 20.32 9.79 -32.74
N GLU A 209 19.57 10.06 -31.66
CA GLU A 209 19.87 11.17 -30.74
C GLU A 209 21.29 11.10 -30.18
N ARG A 210 21.73 9.88 -29.85
CA ARG A 210 23.09 9.65 -29.37
C ARG A 210 24.11 10.04 -30.44
N ALA A 211 23.93 9.59 -31.68
CA ALA A 211 24.84 9.90 -32.78
C ALA A 211 24.89 11.41 -33.08
N GLU A 212 23.75 12.09 -33.05
CA GLU A 212 23.68 13.54 -33.23
C GLU A 212 24.42 14.29 -32.11
N ARG A 213 24.22 13.90 -30.84
CA ARG A 213 24.92 14.51 -29.71
C ARG A 213 26.43 14.27 -29.75
N GLU A 214 26.85 13.07 -30.13
CA GLU A 214 28.27 12.75 -30.32
C GLU A 214 28.89 13.62 -31.44
N ALA A 215 28.17 13.81 -32.56
CA ALA A 215 28.62 14.69 -33.64
C ALA A 215 28.70 16.17 -33.21
N LEU A 216 27.70 16.66 -32.48
CA LEU A 216 27.70 18.03 -31.96
C LEU A 216 28.84 18.27 -30.96
N GLU A 217 29.14 17.32 -30.08
CA GLU A 217 30.27 17.45 -29.15
C GLU A 217 31.61 17.41 -29.89
N GLN A 218 31.76 16.58 -30.93
CA GLN A 218 32.97 16.60 -31.77
C GLN A 218 33.16 17.96 -32.46
N GLN A 219 32.10 18.52 -33.06
CA GLN A 219 32.15 19.85 -33.66
C GLN A 219 32.48 20.94 -32.62
N ARG A 220 31.89 20.85 -31.42
CA ARG A 220 32.21 21.76 -30.32
C ARG A 220 33.69 21.68 -29.96
N LEU A 221 34.25 20.49 -29.79
CA LEU A 221 35.66 20.30 -29.47
C LEU A 221 36.57 20.85 -30.58
N GLU A 222 36.23 20.62 -31.85
CA GLU A 222 36.96 21.20 -32.97
C GLU A 222 36.94 22.72 -32.96
N LEU A 223 35.77 23.33 -32.77
CA LEU A 223 35.61 24.79 -32.73
C LEU A 223 36.33 25.40 -31.53
N VAL A 224 36.27 24.76 -30.36
CA VAL A 224 37.04 25.15 -29.16
C VAL A 224 38.54 25.08 -29.45
N GLY A 225 39.00 24.02 -30.10
CA GLY A 225 40.40 23.89 -30.54
C GLY A 225 40.82 24.99 -31.52
N ARG A 226 39.99 25.30 -32.52
CA ARG A 226 40.24 26.41 -33.47
C ARG A 226 40.27 27.76 -32.76
N LYS A 227 39.34 28.02 -31.83
CA LYS A 227 39.31 29.23 -31.00
C LYS A 227 40.60 29.37 -30.19
N GLN A 228 41.06 28.31 -29.54
CA GLN A 228 42.32 28.34 -28.77
C GLN A 228 43.54 28.62 -29.65
N LYS A 229 43.61 28.02 -30.85
CA LYS A 229 44.66 28.32 -31.84
C LYS A 229 44.67 29.79 -32.24
N LEU A 230 43.51 30.35 -32.61
CA LEU A 230 43.39 31.76 -32.97
C LEU A 230 43.74 32.71 -31.81
N ILE A 231 43.40 32.36 -30.57
CA ILE A 231 43.80 33.12 -29.38
C ILE A 231 45.33 33.10 -29.22
N ALA A 232 45.97 31.94 -29.39
CA ALA A 232 47.42 31.83 -29.31
C ALA A 232 48.11 32.63 -30.43
N ASP A 233 47.61 32.57 -31.66
CA ASP A 233 48.17 33.32 -32.79
C ASP A 233 47.99 34.83 -32.63
N ASN A 234 46.83 35.28 -32.13
CA ASN A 234 46.63 36.70 -31.81
C ASN A 234 47.54 37.17 -30.67
N LYS A 235 47.80 36.33 -29.65
CA LYS A 235 48.76 36.66 -28.59
C LYS A 235 50.17 36.82 -29.16
N LYS A 236 50.63 35.87 -29.98
CA LYS A 236 51.94 35.96 -30.66
C LYS A 236 52.06 37.24 -31.49
N ARG A 237 51.06 37.55 -32.34
CA ARG A 237 51.07 38.79 -33.14
C ARG A 237 51.08 40.05 -32.28
N LYS A 238 50.39 40.05 -31.13
CA LYS A 238 50.45 41.17 -30.17
C LYS A 238 51.84 41.31 -29.55
N ASP A 239 52.46 40.20 -29.18
CA ASP A 239 53.82 40.19 -28.63
C ASP A 239 54.84 40.64 -29.68
N ASP A 240 54.68 40.23 -30.94
CA ASP A 240 55.51 40.65 -32.08
C ASP A 240 55.36 42.15 -32.36
N LEU A 241 54.13 42.69 -32.37
CA LEU A 241 53.87 44.12 -32.50
C LEU A 241 54.50 44.91 -31.34
N ALA A 242 54.36 44.43 -30.11
CA ALA A 242 54.98 45.04 -28.94
C ALA A 242 56.52 45.02 -28.99
N ASN A 243 57.12 44.05 -29.69
CA ASN A 243 58.56 44.01 -29.92
C ASN A 243 58.99 44.98 -31.02
N LEU A 244 58.24 45.09 -32.11
CA LEU A 244 58.47 46.10 -33.16
C LEU A 244 58.34 47.52 -32.61
N ASP A 245 57.36 47.79 -31.75
CA ASP A 245 57.21 49.09 -31.08
C ASP A 245 58.46 49.46 -30.26
N LYS A 246 59.00 48.50 -29.49
CA LYS A 246 60.26 48.70 -28.76
C LYS A 246 61.46 48.94 -29.68
N ASP A 247 61.51 48.27 -30.83
CA ASP A 247 62.59 48.48 -31.78
C ASP A 247 62.48 49.84 -32.47
N LEU A 248 61.27 50.31 -32.77
CA LEU A 248 61.03 51.68 -33.26
C LEU A 248 61.41 52.73 -32.23
N GLU A 249 61.08 52.54 -30.95
CA GLU A 249 61.54 53.43 -29.87
C GLU A 249 63.08 53.53 -29.86
N LYS A 250 63.79 52.40 -29.96
CA LYS A 250 65.25 52.40 -30.06
C LYS A 250 65.76 53.10 -31.33
N PHE A 251 65.08 52.92 -32.48
CA PHE A 251 65.45 53.63 -33.72
C PHE A 251 65.27 55.14 -33.59
N ILE A 252 64.20 55.58 -32.93
CA ILE A 252 63.96 57.00 -32.64
C ILE A 252 65.06 57.53 -31.70
N ASP A 253 65.47 56.78 -30.69
CA ASP A 253 66.53 57.18 -29.76
C ASP A 253 67.93 57.24 -30.42
N VAL A 254 68.21 56.32 -31.35
CA VAL A 254 69.49 56.25 -32.09
C VAL A 254 69.52 57.23 -33.28
N CYS A 255 68.37 57.71 -33.75
CA CYS A 255 68.26 58.75 -34.75
C CYS A 255 68.26 60.12 -34.06
N PRO A 256 69.40 60.85 -33.97
CA PRO A 256 69.36 62.23 -33.50
C PRO A 256 68.40 63.01 -34.41
N PRO A 257 67.72 64.07 -33.90
CA PRO A 257 66.80 64.84 -34.72
C PRO A 257 67.55 65.26 -35.97
N PHE A 258 67.10 64.77 -37.14
CA PHE A 258 67.49 65.40 -38.38
C PHE A 258 67.01 66.84 -38.22
N ARG A 259 67.95 67.76 -38.06
CA ARG A 259 67.66 69.17 -38.27
C ARG A 259 67.26 69.25 -39.72
N CYS A 260 65.95 69.25 -39.97
CA CYS A 260 65.46 69.84 -41.19
C CYS A 260 65.92 71.30 -41.13
N SER A 261 66.92 71.64 -41.94
CA SER A 261 67.41 73.01 -42.10
C SER A 261 66.35 73.95 -42.72
N VAL A 262 65.10 73.49 -42.86
CA VAL A 262 63.95 74.21 -43.45
C VAL A 262 62.97 74.73 -42.40
N CYS A 263 63.05 74.34 -41.12
CA CYS A 263 62.12 74.85 -40.09
C CYS A 263 62.76 75.72 -38.99
N ASP A 264 64.02 76.14 -39.12
CA ASP A 264 64.62 77.22 -38.31
C ASP A 264 64.38 78.62 -38.93
N ILE A 265 63.14 78.94 -39.34
CA ILE A 265 62.75 80.31 -39.69
C ILE A 265 61.43 80.66 -38.99
N GLY A 266 61.52 81.55 -38.01
CA GLY A 266 60.40 82.39 -37.59
C GLY A 266 59.72 81.98 -36.29
N ALA A 267 60.37 82.31 -35.16
CA ALA A 267 59.60 82.84 -34.04
C ALA A 267 59.01 84.19 -34.48
N ASP A 268 57.68 84.32 -34.46
CA ASP A 268 57.00 85.45 -33.80
C ASP A 268 55.46 85.32 -33.84
N PRO A 269 54.76 86.03 -32.93
CA PRO A 269 53.59 85.51 -32.21
C PRO A 269 52.28 86.05 -32.79
N VAL A 270 51.16 85.38 -32.50
CA VAL A 270 49.86 86.02 -32.21
C VAL A 270 48.95 84.94 -31.64
N GLY A 271 48.32 85.28 -30.52
CA GLY A 271 47.73 84.34 -29.59
C GLY A 271 46.39 83.75 -30.00
N THR A 272 46.04 82.67 -29.31
CA THR A 272 44.69 82.45 -28.77
C THR A 272 44.74 81.29 -27.78
N GLY A 273 44.12 81.48 -26.62
CA GLY A 273 43.46 80.42 -25.86
C GLY A 273 44.36 79.37 -25.21
N CYS A 274 44.61 79.55 -23.93
CA CYS A 274 44.81 78.43 -23.03
C CYS A 274 43.59 77.51 -23.09
N GLU A 275 43.75 76.30 -23.60
CA GLU A 275 42.90 75.18 -23.22
C GLU A 275 43.71 73.89 -23.29
N THR A 276 43.85 73.31 -22.12
CA THR A 276 44.38 71.98 -21.87
C THR A 276 43.54 70.93 -22.60
N HIS A 277 44.07 70.32 -23.67
CA HIS A 277 43.83 68.91 -23.98
C HIS A 277 44.76 68.37 -25.07
N PRO A 278 45.26 67.14 -24.87
CA PRO A 278 44.87 66.11 -25.83
C PRO A 278 44.25 64.93 -25.10
N ARG A 279 42.91 64.97 -24.94
CA ARG A 279 42.07 63.77 -24.81
C ARG A 279 41.41 63.50 -26.15
N THR A 280 42.15 63.00 -27.13
CA THR A 280 41.57 62.43 -28.37
C THR A 280 42.57 61.52 -29.09
N LEU A 281 43.04 60.48 -28.40
CA LEU A 281 43.56 59.25 -29.03
C LEU A 281 43.06 58.01 -28.25
N ARG A 282 41.81 58.06 -27.77
CA ARG A 282 41.13 56.93 -27.13
C ARG A 282 39.72 56.67 -27.65
N GLU A 283 39.37 57.24 -28.81
CA GLU A 283 38.07 56.99 -29.45
C GLU A 283 38.19 56.35 -30.84
N GLY A 284 39.41 56.19 -31.38
CA GLY A 284 39.67 55.39 -32.59
C GLY A 284 39.84 53.88 -32.36
N CYS A 285 40.11 53.45 -31.12
CA CYS A 285 40.35 52.03 -30.81
C CYS A 285 39.09 51.26 -30.37
N LEU A 286 37.93 51.92 -30.25
CA LEU A 286 36.67 51.26 -29.85
C LEU A 286 35.76 50.89 -31.03
N SER A 287 36.03 51.35 -32.26
CA SER A 287 35.27 50.92 -33.43
C SER A 287 35.70 49.55 -33.96
N TYR A 288 36.95 49.12 -33.72
CA TYR A 288 37.45 47.81 -34.15
C TYR A 288 37.25 46.70 -33.12
N ALA A 289 37.01 47.06 -31.84
CA ALA A 289 36.65 46.10 -30.79
C ALA A 289 35.14 45.78 -30.77
N GLY A 290 34.30 46.69 -31.29
CA GLY A 290 32.84 46.49 -31.39
C GLY A 290 32.42 45.43 -32.40
N ALA A 291 33.19 45.24 -33.48
CA ALA A 291 32.90 44.22 -34.49
C ALA A 291 33.22 42.78 -34.04
N GLN A 292 34.12 42.59 -33.06
CA GLN A 292 34.43 41.26 -32.50
C GLN A 292 33.51 40.86 -31.34
N CYS A 293 32.81 41.80 -30.72
CA CYS A 293 31.83 41.51 -29.67
C CYS A 293 30.47 41.04 -30.23
N SER A 294 30.09 41.44 -31.45
CA SER A 294 28.83 41.02 -32.08
C SER A 294 28.81 39.51 -32.37
N ASP A 295 29.93 38.94 -32.83
CA ASP A 295 30.03 37.51 -33.13
C ASP A 295 30.15 36.64 -31.87
N LEU A 296 30.73 37.16 -30.78
CA LEU A 296 30.76 36.46 -29.49
C LEU A 296 29.38 36.43 -28.82
N LEU A 297 28.61 37.52 -28.90
CA LEU A 297 27.24 37.58 -28.37
C LEU A 297 26.27 36.74 -29.21
N LEU A 298 26.48 36.61 -30.52
CA LEU A 298 25.71 35.67 -31.35
C LEU A 298 26.04 34.20 -31.01
N LEU A 299 27.30 33.88 -30.72
CA LEU A 299 27.68 32.52 -30.30
C LEU A 299 27.21 32.18 -28.89
N GLU A 300 27.25 33.13 -27.94
CA GLU A 300 26.75 32.92 -26.58
C GLU A 300 25.23 32.78 -26.54
N THR A 301 24.50 33.52 -27.39
CA THR A 301 23.04 33.34 -27.53
C THR A 301 22.67 32.04 -28.24
N GLN A 302 23.47 31.57 -29.21
CA GLN A 302 23.30 30.24 -29.80
C GLN A 302 23.65 29.10 -28.85
N LEU A 303 24.69 29.23 -28.02
CA LEU A 303 25.05 28.27 -26.97
C LEU A 303 24.01 28.26 -25.84
N ALA A 304 23.44 29.40 -25.47
CA ALA A 304 22.35 29.49 -24.49
C ALA A 304 21.05 28.85 -25.02
N CYS A 305 20.74 29.01 -26.31
CA CYS A 305 19.60 28.31 -26.93
C CYS A 305 19.79 26.80 -27.02
N LEU A 306 21.02 26.32 -27.25
CA LEU A 306 21.36 24.89 -27.23
C LEU A 306 21.30 24.29 -25.81
N ALA A 307 21.71 25.07 -24.78
CA ALA A 307 21.61 24.65 -23.39
C ALA A 307 20.16 24.58 -22.86
N CYS A 308 19.22 25.34 -23.44
CA CYS A 308 17.79 25.26 -23.12
C CYS A 308 17.04 24.13 -23.86
N ARG A 309 17.69 23.44 -24.82
CA ARG A 309 17.13 22.30 -25.58
C ARG A 309 17.67 20.94 -25.10
N LEU A 310 18.62 20.93 -24.16
CA LEU A 310 19.14 19.76 -23.45
C LEU A 310 18.30 19.48 -22.20
#